data_AF-A0A531CQ38-F1
#
_entry.id   AF-A0A531CQ38-F1
#
_cell.length_a   1.000
_cell.length_b   1.000
_cell.length_c   1.000
_cell.angle_alpha   90.00
_cell.angle_beta   90.00
_cell.angle_gamma   90.00
#
_symmetry.space_group_name_H-M   'P 1'
#
loop_
_entity.id
_entity.type
_entity.pdbx_description
1 polymer ?
#
loop_
_entity_poly.entity_id
_entity_poly.type
_entity_poly.pdbx_seq_one_letter_code
_entity_poly.pdbx_strand_id
1 'polypeptide(L)' 'ANLMAGLFIEGAGNYDSDAFQMKLDDAGAEMGLEAQRHYICGSVCMLPKQQDAAFGLLRLALNAPRFDQG' A
#
# COMPACT_ATOMS: atom_id res chain seq x y z
N ALA A 1 0.17 22.90 -7.70
CA ALA A 1 -0.95 22.26 -7.00
C ALA A 1 -0.67 20.76 -6.91
N ASN A 2 -0.12 20.34 -5.77
CA ASN A 2 0.36 18.98 -5.49
C ASN A 2 -0.77 18.10 -4.95
N LEU A 3 -1.90 18.03 -5.65
CA LEU A 3 -3.04 17.27 -5.16
C LEU A 3 -2.97 15.80 -5.61
N MET A 4 -1.81 15.14 -5.44
CA MET A 4 -1.59 13.68 -5.59
C MET A 4 -0.27 13.20 -4.96
N ALA A 5 0.58 14.08 -4.41
CA ALA A 5 1.94 13.73 -3.97
C ALA A 5 2.05 12.90 -2.67
N GLY A 6 0.95 12.30 -2.21
CA GLY A 6 0.90 11.65 -0.90
C GLY A 6 -0.11 10.52 -0.84
N LEU A 7 -0.27 9.75 -1.92
CA LEU A 7 -0.95 8.44 -1.83
C LEU A 7 0.04 7.42 -1.23
N PHE A 8 0.70 7.81 -0.14
CA PHE A 8 1.27 6.84 0.78
C PHE A 8 0.09 5.98 1.19
N ILE A 9 0.20 4.67 1.10
CA ILE A 9 -0.90 3.81 1.53
C ILE A 9 -1.00 3.98 3.04
N GLU A 10 -1.85 4.91 3.47
CA GLU A 10 -2.16 5.23 4.87
C GLU A 10 -3.06 4.16 5.49
N GLY A 11 -2.99 2.94 4.96
CA GLY A 11 -3.83 1.82 5.31
C GLY A 11 -4.64 1.28 4.15
N ALA A 12 -5.24 0.12 4.40
CA ALA A 12 -6.12 -0.54 3.45
C ALA A 12 -7.18 -1.37 4.19
N GLY A 13 -8.42 -1.29 3.74
CA GLY A 13 -9.57 -1.93 4.37
C GLY A 13 -9.71 -1.49 5.84
N ASN A 14 -9.54 -2.45 6.75
CA ASN A 14 -9.64 -2.22 8.21
C ASN A 14 -8.32 -1.83 8.87
N TYR A 15 -7.20 -1.85 8.14
CA TYR A 15 -5.90 -1.47 8.68
C TYR A 15 -5.66 0.02 8.45
N ASP A 16 -5.31 0.72 9.51
CA ASP A 16 -4.72 2.05 9.46
C ASP A 16 -3.26 1.98 8.97
N SER A 17 -2.59 3.12 8.79
CA SER A 17 -1.25 3.21 8.19
C SER A 17 -0.24 2.33 8.91
N ASP A 18 -0.06 2.52 10.22
CA ASP A 18 0.86 1.72 11.04
C ASP A 18 0.51 0.22 11.02
N ALA A 19 -0.79 -0.11 11.11
CA ALA A 19 -1.24 -1.49 11.12
C ALA A 19 -0.99 -2.19 9.78
N PHE A 20 -1.11 -1.45 8.67
CA PHE A 20 -0.83 -1.96 7.34
C PHE A 20 0.67 -2.12 7.10
N GLN A 21 1.49 -1.16 7.55
CA GLN A 21 2.96 -1.28 7.51
C GLN A 21 3.44 -2.48 8.33
N MET A 22 2.88 -2.71 9.52
CA MET A 22 3.21 -3.88 10.35
C MET A 22 2.81 -5.19 9.68
N LYS A 23 1.70 -5.22 8.93
CA LYS A 23 1.29 -6.40 8.14
C LYS A 23 2.20 -6.67 6.96
N LEU A 24 2.69 -5.62 6.31
CA LEU A 24 3.69 -5.72 5.26
C LEU A 24 5.00 -6.28 5.82
N ASP A 25 5.47 -5.78 6.96
CA ASP A 25 6.68 -6.27 7.65
C ASP A 25 6.55 -7.76 8.07
N ASP A 26 5.43 -8.14 8.69
CA ASP A 26 5.13 -9.55 9.06
C ASP A 26 5.11 -10.47 7.83
N ALA A 27 4.63 -9.97 6.70
CA ALA A 27 4.66 -10.67 5.42
C ALA A 27 6.01 -10.59 4.70
N GLY A 28 7.00 -9.86 5.24
CA GLY A 28 8.29 -9.61 4.57
C GLY A 28 8.11 -8.98 3.18
N ALA A 29 7.14 -8.07 3.08
CA ALA A 29 6.76 -7.38 1.87
C ALA A 29 6.88 -5.86 2.08
N GLU A 30 7.29 -5.15 1.05
CA GLU A 30 7.33 -3.69 1.01
C GLU A 30 6.46 -3.22 -0.15
N MET A 31 5.70 -2.17 0.08
CA MET A 31 4.79 -1.63 -0.94
C MET A 31 4.84 -0.11 -0.94
N GLY A 32 4.81 0.46 -2.14
CA GLY A 32 4.71 1.90 -2.34
C GLY A 32 3.72 2.20 -3.46
N LEU A 33 2.88 3.20 -3.25
CA LEU A 33 2.12 3.84 -4.33
C LEU A 33 2.61 5.27 -4.48
N GLU A 34 2.73 5.69 -5.73
CA GLU A 34 3.01 7.07 -6.08
C GLU A 34 1.96 7.53 -7.07
N ALA A 35 1.26 8.62 -6.72
CA ALA A 35 0.31 9.25 -7.61
C ALA A 35 0.92 10.53 -8.19
N GLN A 36 0.94 10.59 -9.51
CA GLN A 36 1.39 11.73 -10.30
C GLN A 36 0.19 12.35 -11.01
N ARG A 37 0.37 13.55 -11.60
CA ARG A 37 -0.72 14.28 -12.28
C ARG A 37 -1.45 13.49 -13.38
N HIS A 38 -0.80 12.48 -13.96
CA HIS A 38 -1.30 11.77 -15.14
C HIS A 38 -1.38 10.25 -14.97
N TYR A 39 -0.80 9.71 -13.90
CA TYR A 39 -0.79 8.27 -13.65
C TYR A 39 -0.60 7.97 -12.17
N ILE A 40 -1.01 6.77 -11.78
CA ILE A 40 -0.73 6.19 -10.48
C ILE A 40 0.15 4.97 -10.74
N CYS A 41 1.27 4.88 -10.03
CA CYS A 41 2.17 3.75 -10.09
C CYS A 41 2.20 3.06 -8.72
N GLY A 42 2.16 1.74 -8.71
CA GLY A 42 2.31 0.92 -7.51
C GLY A 42 3.46 -0.07 -7.68
N SER A 43 4.28 -0.20 -6.64
CA SER A 43 5.40 -1.13 -6.57
C SER A 43 5.23 -2.03 -5.35
N VAL A 44 5.50 -3.32 -5.51
CA VAL A 44 5.57 -4.28 -4.40
C VAL A 44 6.84 -5.10 -4.53
N CYS A 45 7.56 -5.25 -3.41
CA CYS A 45 8.71 -6.12 -3.29
C CYS A 45 8.42 -7.13 -2.19
N MET A 46 8.68 -8.41 -2.42
CA MET A 46 8.50 -9.43 -1.39
C MET A 46 9.42 -10.62 -1.59
N LEU A 47 9.64 -11.38 -0.53
CA LEU A 47 10.28 -12.69 -0.63
C LEU A 47 9.38 -13.66 -1.43
N PRO A 48 9.95 -14.53 -2.29
CA PRO A 48 9.15 -15.43 -3.14
C PRO A 48 8.19 -16.33 -2.35
N LYS A 49 8.59 -16.72 -1.13
CA LYS A 49 7.81 -17.58 -0.24
C LYS A 49 6.58 -16.88 0.36
N GLN A 50 6.55 -15.55 0.34
CA GLN A 50 5.50 -14.71 0.92
C GLN A 50 4.63 -14.05 -0.15
N GLN A 51 4.73 -14.53 -1.39
CA GLN A 51 4.04 -13.97 -2.54
C GLN A 51 2.51 -13.91 -2.34
N ASP A 52 1.91 -14.97 -1.77
CA ASP A 52 0.47 -15.03 -1.51
C ASP A 52 0.01 -13.96 -0.50
N ALA A 53 0.75 -13.80 0.60
CA ALA A 53 0.45 -12.81 1.63
C ALA A 53 0.59 -11.37 1.09
N ALA A 54 1.67 -11.11 0.36
CA ALA A 54 1.93 -9.81 -0.26
C ALA A 54 0.86 -9.45 -1.32
N PHE A 55 0.44 -10.40 -2.14
CA PHE A 55 -0.65 -10.16 -3.10
C PHE A 55 -2.00 -9.94 -2.44
N GLY A 56 -2.27 -10.59 -1.30
CA GLY A 56 -3.45 -10.31 -0.48
C GLY A 56 -3.48 -8.86 0.00
N LEU A 57 -2.36 -8.35 0.49
CA LEU A 57 -2.20 -6.96 0.92
C LEU A 57 -2.30 -5.98 -0.25
N LEU A 58 -1.70 -6.30 -1.41
CA LEU A 58 -1.81 -5.49 -2.63
C LEU A 58 -3.26 -5.38 -3.08
N ARG A 59 -3.97 -6.51 -3.10
CA ARG A 59 -5.38 -6.55 -3.47
C ARG A 59 -6.23 -5.71 -2.52
N LEU A 60 -5.93 -5.75 -1.23
CA LEU A 60 -6.62 -4.92 -0.23
C LEU A 60 -6.36 -3.43 -0.50
N ALA A 61 -5.10 -3.05 -0.73
CA ALA A 61 -4.70 -1.67 -1.02
C ALA A 61 -5.36 -1.12 -2.29
N LEU A 62 -5.55 -1.94 -3.33
CA LEU A 62 -6.19 -1.52 -4.58
C LEU A 62 -7.71 -1.45 -4.51
N ASN A 63 -8.36 -2.32 -3.73
CA ASN A 63 -9.83 -2.39 -3.67
C ASN A 63 -10.43 -1.54 -2.55
N ALA A 64 -9.68 -1.30 -1.48
CA ALA A 64 -10.13 -0.51 -0.34
C ALA A 64 -8.99 0.38 0.20
N PRO A 65 -8.39 1.26 -0.63
CA PRO A 65 -7.39 2.20 -0.15
C PRO A 65 -7.99 3.12 0.91
N ARG A 66 -7.25 3.34 2.00
CA ARG A 66 -7.57 4.44 2.94
C ARG A 66 -6.79 5.68 2.52
N PHE A 67 -7.44 6.82 2.70
CA PHE A 67 -6.89 8.16 2.48
C PHE A 67 -7.12 8.97 3.76
N ASP A 68 -6.76 8.40 4.91
CA ASP A 68 -6.83 9.15 6.16
C ASP A 68 -5.95 10.38 6.00
N GLN A 69 -6.48 11.59 6.14
CA GLN A 69 -5.66 12.79 6.05
C GLN A 69 -4.76 12.84 7.28
N GLY A 70 -3.50 12.41 7.14
CA GLY A 70 -2.42 12.79 8.05
C GLY A 70 -2.26 14.31 8.18
#